data_AF-A0A374C6A5-F1
#
_entry.id   AF-A0A374C6A5-F1
#
_cell.length_a   1.000
_cell.length_b   1.000
_cell.length_c   1.000
_cell.angle_alpha   90.00
_cell.angle_beta   90.00
_cell.angle_gamma   90.00
#
_symmetry.space_group_name_H-M   'P 1'
#
loop_
_entity.id
_entity.type
_entity.pdbx_description
1 polymer ?
#
loop_
_entity_poly.entity_id
_entity_poly.type
_entity_poly.pdbx_seq_one_letter_code
_entity_poly.pdbx_strand_id
1 'polypeptide(L)'
;MYRGDTQYLPENEALTSAVESYYSDSEKPVDKILRDNQVYFESLSNIEIIYVWGISFSKVDKPYIKKIIEVNADKANLQWYVSAYSDTDHDRALDCLISFGIPESNIHFKSMAEFLKSSSFH
;
A
#
# COMPACT_ATOMS: atom_id res chain seq x y z
N MET A 1 36.12 -22.84 -4.71
CA MET A 1 35.41 -22.72 -6.00
C MET A 1 34.61 -23.98 -6.21
N TYR A 2 33.32 -23.99 -5.89
CA TYR A 2 32.43 -25.06 -6.31
C TYR A 2 32.08 -24.79 -7.79
N ARG A 3 32.66 -25.58 -8.71
CA ARG A 3 32.18 -25.69 -10.08
C ARG A 3 31.16 -26.83 -10.09
N GLY A 4 29.89 -26.49 -9.88
CA GLY A 4 28.80 -27.41 -10.17
C GLY A 4 28.46 -27.26 -11.65
N ASP A 5 28.70 -28.31 -12.42
CA ASP A 5 28.15 -28.43 -13.78
C ASP A 5 26.65 -28.71 -13.65
N THR A 6 25.86 -27.68 -13.34
CA THR A 6 24.41 -27.78 -13.37
C THR A 6 23.99 -27.72 -14.84
N GLN A 7 23.97 -28.87 -15.49
CA GLN A 7 23.32 -28.99 -16.79
C GLN A 7 21.80 -28.91 -16.54
N TYR A 8 21.22 -27.74 -16.79
CA TYR A 8 19.78 -27.52 -16.68
C TYR A 8 19.05 -28.47 -17.64
N LEU A 9 18.24 -29.37 -17.11
CA LEU A 9 17.36 -30.23 -17.90
C LEU A 9 16.23 -29.38 -18.53
N PRO A 10 15.82 -29.64 -19.79
CA PRO A 10 14.79 -28.85 -20.48
C PRO A 10 13.46 -28.78 -19.73
N GLU A 11 13.12 -29.82 -18.97
CA GLU A 11 11.94 -29.83 -18.09
C GLU A 11 11.99 -28.75 -17.00
N ASN A 12 13.17 -28.38 -16.50
CA ASN A 12 13.33 -27.34 -15.49
C ASN A 12 13.11 -25.94 -16.08
N GLU A 13 13.47 -25.71 -17.34
CA GLU A 13 13.19 -24.44 -18.03
C GLU A 13 11.68 -24.25 -18.27
N ALA A 14 10.98 -25.31 -18.65
CA ALA A 14 9.53 -25.29 -18.81
C ALA A 14 8.80 -25.05 -17.47
N LEU A 15 9.30 -25.64 -16.38
CA LEU A 15 8.78 -25.40 -15.02
C LEU A 15 9.05 -23.98 -14.54
N THR A 16 10.27 -23.47 -14.74
CA THR A 16 10.64 -22.09 -14.36
C THR A 16 9.80 -21.07 -15.12
N SER A 17 9.67 -21.21 -16.44
CA SER A 17 8.86 -20.29 -17.26
C SER A 17 7.38 -20.31 -16.91
N ALA A 18 6.79 -21.48 -16.61
CA ALA A 18 5.41 -21.58 -16.16
C ALA A 18 5.19 -20.90 -14.80
N VAL A 19 6.13 -21.05 -13.87
CA VAL A 19 6.09 -20.38 -12.56
C VAL A 19 6.24 -18.87 -12.72
N GLU A 20 7.18 -18.41 -13.54
CA GLU A 20 7.38 -16.98 -13.84
C GLU A 20 6.16 -16.35 -14.50
N SER A 21 5.54 -17.02 -15.49
CA SER A 21 4.29 -16.58 -16.12
C SER A 21 3.17 -16.48 -15.09
N TYR A 22 3.00 -17.50 -14.24
CA TYR A 22 1.98 -17.47 -13.19
C TYR A 22 2.20 -16.31 -12.21
N TYR A 23 3.44 -16.02 -11.83
CA TYR A 23 3.77 -14.86 -10.98
C TYR A 23 3.44 -13.54 -11.68
N SER A 24 3.85 -13.40 -12.95
CA SER A 24 3.58 -12.19 -13.74
C SER A 24 2.08 -11.97 -13.96
N ASP A 25 1.32 -13.03 -14.24
CA ASP A 25 -0.12 -12.96 -14.49
C ASP A 25 -0.93 -12.75 -13.19
N SER A 26 -0.39 -13.19 -12.05
CA SER A 26 -1.03 -13.02 -10.73
C SER A 26 -0.67 -11.69 -10.07
N GLU A 27 0.35 -10.99 -10.55
CA GLU A 27 0.70 -9.67 -10.03
C GLU A 27 -0.39 -8.67 -10.41
N LYS A 28 -0.90 -7.92 -9.41
CA LYS A 28 -1.87 -6.87 -9.68
C LYS A 28 -1.22 -5.87 -10.64
N PRO A 29 -1.84 -5.52 -11.78
CA PRO A 29 -1.26 -4.57 -12.73
C PRO A 29 -1.44 -3.14 -12.23
N VAL A 30 -0.72 -2.79 -11.15
CA VAL A 30 -0.90 -1.56 -10.37
C VAL A 30 -0.84 -0.33 -11.26
N ASP A 31 0.15 -0.22 -12.14
CA ASP A 31 0.29 0.94 -13.02
C ASP A 31 -0.89 1.08 -13.98
N LYS A 32 -1.45 -0.04 -14.46
CA LYS A 32 -2.66 -0.02 -15.31
C LYS A 32 -3.86 0.46 -14.51
N ILE A 33 -4.05 -0.06 -13.30
CA ILE A 33 -5.16 0.33 -12.43
C ILE A 33 -5.09 1.83 -12.09
N LEU A 34 -3.90 2.34 -11.76
CA LEU A 34 -3.70 3.76 -11.47
C LEU A 34 -4.00 4.66 -12.69
N ARG A 35 -3.57 4.26 -13.89
CA ARG A 35 -3.88 4.98 -15.13
C ARG A 35 -5.38 4.98 -15.44
N ASP A 36 -6.00 3.80 -15.39
CA ASP A 36 -7.42 3.64 -15.73
C ASP A 36 -8.34 4.40 -14.74
N ASN A 37 -7.88 4.61 -13.50
CA ASN A 37 -8.62 5.32 -12.44
C ASN A 37 -8.06 6.72 -12.14
N GLN A 38 -7.28 7.31 -13.07
CA GLN A 38 -6.62 8.60 -12.84
C GLN A 38 -7.61 9.69 -12.40
N VAL A 39 -8.75 9.80 -13.08
CA VAL A 39 -9.80 10.80 -12.78
C VAL A 39 -10.35 10.63 -11.35
N TYR A 40 -10.51 9.38 -10.89
CA TYR A 40 -10.94 9.11 -9.52
C TYR A 40 -9.91 9.60 -8.51
N PHE A 41 -8.62 9.28 -8.70
CA PHE A 41 -7.58 9.77 -7.80
C PHE A 41 -7.47 11.29 -7.80
N GLU A 42 -7.56 11.94 -8.96
CA GLU A 42 -7.58 13.41 -9.05
C GLU A 42 -8.77 14.02 -8.28
N SER A 43 -9.92 13.33 -8.26
CA SER A 43 -11.07 13.77 -7.46
C SER A 43 -10.86 13.70 -5.95
N LEU A 44 -9.84 12.97 -5.47
CA LEU A 44 -9.44 12.90 -4.06
C LEU A 44 -8.47 14.02 -3.66
N SER A 45 -8.43 15.12 -4.42
CA SER A 45 -7.71 16.33 -4.05
C SER A 45 -8.45 17.09 -2.95
N ASN A 46 -7.69 17.80 -2.11
CA ASN A 46 -8.20 18.63 -1.01
C ASN A 46 -8.92 17.84 0.10
N ILE A 47 -8.35 16.70 0.46
CA ILE A 47 -8.76 15.89 1.61
C ILE A 47 -8.00 16.34 2.85
N GLU A 48 -8.73 16.57 3.93
CA GLU A 48 -8.15 16.91 5.24
C GLU A 48 -7.95 15.67 6.12
N ILE A 49 -8.88 14.69 6.04
CA ILE A 49 -8.91 13.54 6.93
C ILE A 49 -9.10 12.25 6.14
N ILE A 50 -8.27 11.25 6.43
CA ILE A 50 -8.33 9.91 5.84
C ILE A 50 -8.52 8.88 6.97
N TYR A 51 -9.53 8.04 6.83
CA TYR A 51 -9.78 6.90 7.69
C TYR A 51 -9.38 5.61 6.98
N VAL A 52 -8.63 4.75 7.66
CA VAL A 52 -8.08 3.52 7.10
C VAL A 52 -8.49 2.32 7.93
N TRP A 53 -9.15 1.37 7.29
CA TRP A 53 -9.68 0.16 7.92
C TRP A 53 -9.16 -1.10 7.23
N GLY A 54 -8.38 -1.91 7.95
CA GLY A 54 -7.97 -3.23 7.49
C GLY A 54 -7.03 -3.26 6.29
N ILE A 55 -6.43 -2.13 5.90
CA ILE A 55 -5.39 -2.11 4.87
C ILE A 55 -4.07 -2.60 5.47
N SER A 56 -3.33 -3.38 4.69
CA SER A 56 -2.09 -3.96 5.16
C SER A 56 -0.87 -3.06 4.97
N PHE A 57 -0.92 -1.98 4.18
CA PHE A 57 0.28 -1.19 3.84
C PHE A 57 1.42 -2.04 3.23
N SER A 58 1.07 -3.15 2.59
CA SER A 58 2.03 -4.03 1.91
C SER A 58 2.61 -3.37 0.67
N LYS A 59 3.62 -3.99 0.06
CA LYS A 59 4.27 -3.48 -1.16
C LYS A 59 3.27 -3.17 -2.29
N VAL A 60 2.20 -3.96 -2.42
CA VAL A 60 1.19 -3.76 -3.48
C VAL A 60 0.22 -2.61 -3.15
N ASP A 61 0.07 -2.24 -1.87
CA ASP A 61 -0.82 -1.16 -1.43
C ASP A 61 -0.14 0.22 -1.56
N LYS A 62 1.19 0.26 -1.36
CA LYS A 62 1.99 1.49 -1.33
C LYS A 62 1.78 2.44 -2.52
N PRO A 63 1.69 1.97 -3.79
CA PRO A 63 1.50 2.87 -4.92
C PRO A 63 0.16 3.63 -4.88
N TYR A 64 -0.90 3.01 -4.37
CA TYR A 64 -2.21 3.64 -4.22
C TYR A 64 -2.20 4.68 -3.10
N ILE A 65 -1.61 4.34 -1.95
CA ILE A 65 -1.44 5.27 -0.81
C ILE A 65 -0.62 6.48 -1.26
N LYS A 66 0.49 6.24 -1.96
CA LYS A 66 1.33 7.30 -2.52
C LYS A 66 0.53 8.21 -3.44
N LYS A 67 -0.29 7.64 -4.34
CA LYS A 67 -1.10 8.43 -5.27
C LYS A 67 -2.11 9.32 -4.55
N ILE A 68 -2.79 8.81 -3.52
CA ILE A 68 -3.71 9.59 -2.68
C ILE A 68 -2.98 10.77 -2.00
N ILE A 69 -1.75 10.56 -1.51
CA ILE A 69 -0.95 11.63 -0.90
C ILE A 69 -0.48 12.64 -1.95
N GLU A 70 -0.08 12.19 -3.14
CA GLU A 70 0.44 13.05 -4.21
C GLU A 70 -0.61 14.00 -4.81
N VAL A 71 -1.88 13.60 -4.87
CA VAL A 71 -2.96 14.48 -5.37
C VAL A 71 -3.39 15.55 -4.36
N ASN A 72 -2.89 15.47 -3.12
CA ASN A 72 -3.14 16.44 -2.07
C ASN A 72 -1.92 17.35 -1.90
N ALA A 73 -2.06 18.63 -2.28
CA ALA A 73 -0.96 19.59 -2.26
C ALA A 73 -0.42 19.84 -0.85
N ASP A 74 -1.32 19.89 0.14
CA ASP A 74 -0.98 20.16 1.53
C ASP A 74 -0.89 18.87 2.36
N LYS A 75 0.24 18.17 2.19
CA LYS A 75 0.53 16.94 2.93
C LYS A 75 0.71 17.16 4.43
N ALA A 76 1.05 18.39 4.84
CA ALA A 76 1.27 18.74 6.23
C ALA A 76 -0.04 18.90 7.02
N ASN A 77 -1.17 19.10 6.32
CA ASN A 77 -2.49 19.18 6.94
C ASN A 77 -3.29 17.88 6.87
N LEU A 78 -2.89 16.92 6.02
CA LEU A 78 -3.50 15.59 5.93
C LEU A 78 -3.41 14.82 7.25
N GLN A 79 -4.56 14.51 7.84
CA GLN A 79 -4.70 13.68 9.04
C GLN A 79 -5.05 12.24 8.66
N TRP A 80 -4.27 11.28 9.16
CA TRP A 80 -4.47 9.86 8.92
C TRP A 80 -4.91 9.18 10.19
N TYR A 81 -6.06 8.52 10.15
CA TYR A 81 -6.54 7.68 11.24
C TYR A 81 -6.55 6.22 10.81
N VAL A 82 -5.67 5.42 11.40
CA VAL A 82 -5.38 4.07 10.94
C VAL A 82 -5.82 3.04 11.97
N SER A 83 -6.56 2.03 11.51
CA SER A 83 -6.80 0.83 12.29
C SER A 83 -5.74 -0.23 12.04
N ALA A 84 -4.91 -0.47 13.06
CA ALA A 84 -3.93 -1.54 13.10
C ALA A 84 -4.44 -2.67 14.01
N TYR A 85 -4.30 -3.93 13.55
CA TYR A 85 -4.68 -5.11 14.34
C TYR A 85 -3.53 -5.62 15.21
N SER A 86 -2.29 -5.46 14.75
CA SER A 86 -1.07 -5.86 15.46
C SER A 86 -0.03 -4.75 15.46
N ASP A 87 0.97 -4.86 16.34
CA ASP A 87 2.13 -3.94 16.38
C ASP A 87 2.90 -3.95 15.05
N THR A 88 2.95 -5.10 14.36
CA THR A 88 3.56 -5.20 13.03
C THR A 88 2.73 -4.50 11.94
N ASP A 89 1.41 -4.38 12.09
CA ASP A 89 0.59 -3.55 11.21
C ASP A 89 0.80 -2.07 11.51
N HIS A 90 0.91 -1.72 12.79
CA HIS A 90 1.20 -0.37 13.26
C HIS A 90 2.51 0.15 12.66
N ASP A 91 3.62 -0.56 12.86
CA ASP A 91 4.95 -0.12 12.41
C ASP A 91 5.00 0.02 10.89
N ARG A 92 4.41 -0.93 10.16
CA ARG A 92 4.36 -0.90 8.69
C ARG A 92 3.55 0.28 8.16
N ALA A 93 2.43 0.61 8.81
CA ALA A 93 1.63 1.78 8.45
C ALA A 93 2.39 3.08 8.74
N LEU A 94 2.99 3.18 9.93
CA LEU A 94 3.78 4.33 10.37
C LEU A 94 4.95 4.59 9.43
N ASP A 95 5.79 3.59 9.19
CA ASP A 95 6.94 3.65 8.28
C ASP A 95 6.52 4.06 6.87
N CYS A 96 5.41 3.50 6.37
CA CYS A 96 4.90 3.81 5.05
C CYS A 96 4.50 5.28 4.94
N LEU A 97 3.70 5.80 5.87
CA LEU A 97 3.18 7.16 5.83
C LEU A 97 4.28 8.20 6.06
N ILE A 98 5.19 7.96 7.00
CA ILE A 98 6.37 8.81 7.21
C ILE A 98 7.25 8.84 5.96
N SER A 99 7.48 7.69 5.31
CA SER A 99 8.30 7.63 4.08
C SER A 99 7.70 8.43 2.91
N PHE A 100 6.40 8.70 2.94
CA PHE A 100 5.71 9.53 1.94
C PHE A 100 5.54 11.00 2.37
N GLY A 101 6.11 11.38 3.52
CA GLY A 101 6.18 12.75 3.99
C GLY A 101 4.98 13.20 4.82
N ILE A 102 4.18 12.26 5.35
CA ILE A 102 3.16 12.59 6.35
C ILE A 102 3.84 12.80 7.71
N PRO A 103 3.63 13.93 8.39
CA PRO A 103 4.16 14.14 9.74
C PRO A 103 3.63 13.09 10.72
N GLU A 104 4.49 12.56 11.58
CA GLU A 104 4.10 11.59 12.61
C GLU A 104 2.99 12.13 13.52
N SER A 105 2.98 13.43 13.82
CA SER A 105 1.93 14.10 14.60
C SER A 105 0.53 14.03 13.97
N ASN A 106 0.44 13.72 12.68
CA ASN A 106 -0.81 13.60 11.93
C ASN A 106 -1.25 12.15 11.72
N ILE A 107 -0.53 11.18 12.28
CA ILE A 107 -0.83 9.76 12.15
C ILE A 107 -1.38 9.28 13.49
N HIS A 108 -2.65 8.86 13.48
CA HIS A 108 -3.40 8.50 14.67
C HIS A 108 -3.84 7.05 14.58
N PHE A 109 -3.37 6.20 15.48
CA PHE A 109 -3.80 4.81 15.54
C PHE A 109 -5.02 4.64 16.44
N LYS A 110 -6.05 3.97 15.92
CA LYS A 110 -7.29 3.68 16.65
C LYS A 110 -7.78 2.28 16.29
N SER A 111 -8.26 1.53 17.27
CA SER A 111 -8.97 0.28 17.01
C SER A 111 -10.26 0.54 16.22
N MET A 112 -10.73 -0.47 15.47
CA MET A 112 -12.01 -0.39 14.75
C MET A 112 -13.17 -0.01 15.69
N ALA A 113 -13.15 -0.52 16.92
CA ALA A 113 -14.17 -0.23 17.92
C ALA A 113 -14.16 1.25 18.38
N GLU A 114 -13.00 1.91 18.38
CA GLU A 114 -12.89 3.33 18.73
C GLU A 114 -13.45 4.24 17.65
N PHE A 115 -13.30 3.87 16.38
CA PHE A 115 -13.96 4.59 15.27
C PHE A 115 -15.48 4.54 15.34
N LEU A 116 -16.05 3.40 15.76
CA LEU A 116 -17.50 3.24 15.89
C LEU A 116 -18.10 3.99 17.08
N LYS A 117 -17.29 4.32 18.09
CA LYS A 117 -17.72 5.10 19.27
C LYS A 117 -17.72 6.60 19.01
N SER A 118 -16.89 7.08 18.08
CA SER A 118 -16.91 8.47 17.63
C SER A 118 -17.99 8.64 16.57
N SER A 119 -19.27 8.63 16.96
CA SER A 119 -20.42 8.84 16.06
C SER A 119 -20.53 10.26 15.47
N SER A 120 -19.47 11.05 15.54
CA SER A 120 -19.35 12.35 14.89
C SER A 120 -18.06 12.37 14.08
N PHE A 121 -18.13 11.84 12.87
CA PHE A 121 -17.18 12.19 11.80
C PHE A 121 -17.42 13.68 11.56
N HIS A 122 -16.48 14.52 12.00
CA HIS A 122 -16.57 15.98 11.84
C HIS A 122 -16.29 16.36 10.39
#